data_AF-A0A2G8HTA6-F1
#
_entry.id   AF-A0A2G8HTA6-F1
#
_cell.length_a   1.000
_cell.length_b   1.000
_cell.length_c   1.000
_cell.angle_alpha   90.00
_cell.angle_beta   90.00
_cell.angle_gamma   90.00
#
_symmetry.space_group_name_H-M   'P 1'
#
loop_
_entity.id
_entity.type
_entity.pdbx_description
1 polymer ?
#
loop_
_entity_poly.entity_id
_entity_poly.type
_entity_poly.pdbx_seq_one_letter_code
_entity_poly.pdbx_strand_id
1 'polypeptide(L)'
;MFFMFKFCLYFSISFIILSFPLANKPIFEYMNQFTKPYTANIYKAVKSNFNSGIEQGSQMGKDLFSNTSAKSDQVKTKYSSVKKSMKQIDDEIEKNHDSFTVEEKELLKKVLKKAESY
;
A
#
# COMPACT_ATOMS: atom_id res chain seq x y z
N MET A 1 -18.66 8.27 -37.25
CA MET A 1 -17.19 8.28 -37.44
C MET A 1 -16.71 9.50 -38.22
N PHE A 2 -17.31 9.82 -39.38
CA PHE A 2 -16.94 11.00 -40.19
C PHE A 2 -16.99 12.34 -39.44
N PHE A 3 -17.99 12.54 -38.57
CA PHE A 3 -18.10 13.75 -37.74
C PHE A 3 -16.91 13.93 -36.78
N MET A 4 -16.51 12.86 -36.08
CA MET A 4 -15.37 12.90 -35.15
C MET A 4 -14.06 13.20 -35.89
N PHE A 5 -13.85 12.60 -37.05
CA PHE A 5 -12.67 12.90 -37.87
C PHE A 5 -12.65 14.36 -38.33
N LYS A 6 -13.79 14.88 -38.81
CA LYS A 6 -13.92 16.28 -39.23
C LYS A 6 -13.68 17.26 -38.07
N PHE A 7 -14.20 16.93 -36.89
CA PHE A 7 -13.95 17.68 -35.66
C PHE A 7 -12.47 17.68 -35.29
N CYS A 8 -11.83 16.50 -35.23
CA CYS A 8 -10.39 16.40 -34.93
C CYS A 8 -9.56 17.20 -35.93
N LEU A 9 -9.88 17.11 -37.22
CA LEU A 9 -9.17 17.84 -38.27
C LEU A 9 -9.32 19.35 -38.12
N TYR A 10 -10.54 19.86 -37.91
CA TYR A 10 -10.74 21.30 -37.67
C TYR A 10 -10.08 21.76 -36.39
N PHE A 11 -10.20 20.99 -35.31
CA PHE A 11 -9.54 21.28 -34.05
C PHE A 11 -8.01 21.35 -34.22
N SER A 12 -7.41 20.38 -34.91
CA SER A 12 -5.97 20.37 -35.19
C SER A 12 -5.54 21.57 -36.02
N ILE A 13 -6.27 21.93 -37.07
CA ILE A 13 -5.95 23.10 -37.90
C ILE A 13 -6.08 24.39 -37.08
N SER A 14 -7.15 24.55 -36.30
CA SER A 14 -7.32 25.69 -35.40
C SER A 14 -6.19 25.77 -34.36
N PHE A 15 -5.78 24.64 -33.80
CA PHE A 15 -4.68 24.57 -32.84
C PHE A 15 -3.33 24.96 -33.45
N ILE A 16 -3.05 24.53 -34.68
CA ILE A 16 -1.84 24.92 -35.42
C ILE A 16 -1.81 26.44 -35.64
N ILE A 17 -2.92 27.03 -36.07
CA ILE A 17 -3.03 28.48 -36.26
C ILE A 17 -2.78 29.22 -34.94
N LEU A 18 -3.38 28.76 -33.84
CA LEU A 18 -3.22 29.37 -32.52
C LEU A 18 -1.80 29.23 -31.94
N SER A 19 -1.11 28.16 -32.34
CA SER A 19 0.27 27.87 -31.92
C SER A 19 1.32 28.58 -32.77
N PHE A 20 0.91 29.26 -33.85
CA PHE A 20 1.83 29.97 -34.72
C PHE A 20 2.51 31.11 -33.96
N PRO A 21 3.84 31.21 -33.98
CA PRO A 21 4.56 32.28 -33.30
C PRO A 21 4.32 33.59 -34.06
N LEU A 22 3.73 34.57 -33.38
CA LEU A 22 3.66 35.95 -33.88
C LEU A 22 4.68 36.77 -33.08
N ALA A 23 5.70 37.28 -33.77
CA ALA A 23 6.89 37.87 -33.14
C ALA A 23 7.61 36.87 -32.21
N ASN A 24 7.43 37.00 -30.89
CA ASN A 24 8.17 36.24 -29.87
C ASN A 24 7.31 35.28 -29.06
N LYS A 25 5.99 35.24 -29.29
CA LYS A 25 5.06 34.39 -28.53
C LYS A 25 3.99 33.79 -29.45
N PRO A 26 3.45 32.60 -29.12
CA PRO A 26 2.31 32.06 -29.84
C PRO A 26 1.08 32.96 -29.70
N ILE A 27 0.23 33.00 -30.73
CA ILE A 27 -1.07 33.73 -30.71
C ILE A 27 -1.90 33.34 -29.48
N PHE A 28 -1.86 32.07 -29.10
CA PHE A 28 -2.50 31.56 -27.88
C PHE A 28 -2.12 32.35 -26.62
N GLU A 29 -0.87 32.78 -26.46
CA GLU A 29 -0.42 33.45 -25.23
C GLU A 29 -0.97 34.88 -25.12
N TYR A 30 -1.12 35.57 -26.26
CA TYR A 30 -1.79 36.88 -26.30
C TYR A 30 -3.27 36.77 -25.94
N MET A 31 -3.95 35.74 -26.45
CA MET A 31 -5.34 35.46 -26.07
C MET A 31 -5.46 35.06 -24.59
N ASN A 32 -4.51 34.28 -24.08
CA ASN A 32 -4.48 33.90 -22.68
C ASN A 32 -4.35 35.13 -21.77
N GLN A 33 -3.51 36.11 -22.11
CA GLN A 33 -3.41 37.36 -21.33
C GLN A 33 -4.73 38.13 -21.26
N PHE A 34 -5.44 38.24 -22.38
CA PHE A 34 -6.74 38.92 -22.43
C PHE A 34 -7.83 38.17 -21.65
N THR A 35 -7.84 36.84 -21.77
CA THR A 35 -8.87 35.99 -21.14
C THR A 35 -8.56 35.63 -19.69
N LYS A 36 -7.32 35.85 -19.23
CA LYS A 36 -6.82 35.51 -17.88
C LYS A 36 -7.75 35.87 -16.72
N PRO A 37 -8.34 37.09 -16.62
CA PRO A 37 -9.22 37.41 -15.49
C PRO A 37 -10.51 36.57 -15.48
N TYR A 38 -11.03 36.22 -16.65
CA TYR A 38 -12.23 35.39 -16.79
C TYR A 38 -11.92 33.91 -16.56
N THR A 39 -10.75 33.45 -17.00
CA THR A 39 -10.34 32.05 -16.89
C THR A 39 -9.70 31.71 -15.55
N ALA A 40 -9.25 32.69 -14.77
CA ALA A 40 -8.60 32.47 -13.47
C ALA A 40 -9.47 31.67 -12.50
N ASN A 41 -10.76 32.00 -12.42
CA ASN A 41 -11.71 31.29 -11.55
C ASN A 41 -11.96 29.85 -12.02
N ILE A 42 -12.05 29.65 -13.34
CA ILE A 42 -12.21 28.33 -13.95
C ILE A 42 -10.97 27.48 -13.67
N TYR A 43 -9.77 28.02 -13.90
CA TYR A 43 -8.52 27.32 -13.65
C TYR A 43 -8.36 26.97 -12.16
N LYS A 44 -8.74 27.89 -11.26
CA LYS A 44 -8.72 27.63 -9.81
C LYS A 44 -9.68 26.50 -9.43
N ALA A 45 -10.91 26.51 -9.97
CA ALA A 45 -11.89 25.47 -9.72
C ALA A 45 -11.43 24.10 -10.26
N VAL A 46 -10.94 24.05 -11.50
CA VAL A 46 -10.41 22.83 -12.11
C VAL A 46 -9.22 22.29 -11.32
N LYS A 47 -8.27 23.14 -10.95
CA LYS A 47 -7.11 22.76 -10.14
C LYS A 47 -7.54 22.23 -8.77
N SER A 48 -8.50 22.89 -8.12
CA SER A 48 -9.04 22.43 -6.84
C SER A 48 -9.68 21.05 -6.97
N ASN A 49 -10.56 20.87 -7.95
CA ASN A 49 -11.25 19.59 -8.17
C ASN A 49 -10.28 18.47 -8.53
N PHE A 50 -9.26 18.76 -9.34
CA PHE A 50 -8.24 17.79 -9.70
C PHE A 50 -7.39 17.38 -8.49
N ASN A 51 -6.94 18.35 -7.69
CA ASN A 51 -6.20 18.07 -6.46
C ASN A 51 -7.04 17.27 -5.47
N SER A 52 -8.29 17.68 -5.25
CA SER A 52 -9.22 16.94 -4.39
C SER A 52 -9.51 15.53 -4.92
N GLY A 53 -9.63 15.36 -6.23
CA GLY A 53 -9.81 14.05 -6.85
C GLY A 53 -8.59 13.15 -6.70
N ILE A 54 -7.38 13.70 -6.81
CA ILE A 54 -6.12 12.98 -6.53
C ILE A 54 -6.03 12.60 -5.06
N GLU A 55 -6.31 13.54 -4.14
CA GLU A 55 -6.27 13.28 -2.70
C GLU A 55 -7.28 12.20 -2.31
N GLN A 56 -8.53 12.32 -2.78
CA GLN A 56 -9.57 11.32 -2.55
C GLN A 56 -9.22 9.98 -3.19
N GLY A 57 -8.70 9.97 -4.42
CA GLY A 57 -8.27 8.74 -5.09
C GLY A 57 -7.10 8.07 -4.39
N SER A 58 -6.14 8.85 -3.89
CA SER A 58 -5.01 8.38 -3.09
C SER A 58 -5.48 7.81 -1.76
N GLN A 59 -6.40 8.49 -1.08
CA GLN A 59 -6.99 8.03 0.17
C GLN A 59 -7.81 6.75 -0.04
N MET A 60 -8.66 6.70 -1.07
CA MET A 60 -9.42 5.51 -1.44
C MET A 60 -8.50 4.34 -1.81
N GLY A 61 -7.42 4.60 -2.55
CA GLY A 61 -6.38 3.60 -2.81
C GLY A 61 -5.74 3.10 -1.52
N LYS A 62 -5.35 4.02 -0.62
CA LYS A 62 -4.80 3.66 0.69
C LYS A 62 -5.80 2.85 1.52
N ASP A 63 -7.08 3.16 1.49
CA ASP A 63 -8.11 2.42 2.24
C ASP A 63 -8.31 1.01 1.67
N LEU A 64 -8.33 0.86 0.34
CA LEU A 64 -8.41 -0.45 -0.34
C LEU A 64 -7.16 -1.32 -0.08
N PHE A 65 -5.97 -0.74 -0.15
CA PHE A 65 -4.71 -1.48 0.02
C PHE A 65 -4.27 -1.64 1.49
N SER A 66 -4.68 -0.75 2.40
CA SER A 66 -4.36 -0.88 3.83
C SER A 66 -5.11 -2.03 4.50
N ASN A 67 -6.32 -2.36 4.02
CA ASN A 67 -7.02 -3.59 4.39
C ASN A 67 -6.42 -4.86 3.75
N THR A 68 -5.60 -4.71 2.71
CA THR A 68 -4.89 -5.81 2.04
C THR A 68 -3.45 -5.94 2.55
N SER A 69 -2.95 -4.99 3.35
CA SER A 69 -1.75 -5.24 4.13
C SER A 69 -2.05 -6.49 4.94
N ALA A 70 -1.24 -7.54 4.75
CA ALA A 70 -1.26 -8.66 5.65
C ALA A 70 -0.94 -8.07 7.02
N LYS A 71 -1.97 -7.68 7.80
CA LYS A 71 -1.95 -7.95 9.23
C LYS A 71 -1.52 -9.40 9.23
N SER A 72 -0.25 -9.65 9.57
CA SER A 72 0.16 -11.00 9.82
C SER A 72 -0.82 -11.42 10.89
N ASP A 73 -1.83 -12.18 10.51
CA ASP A 73 -2.63 -12.94 11.44
C ASP A 73 -1.66 -14.04 11.88
N GLN A 74 -0.64 -13.59 12.62
CA GLN A 74 -0.05 -14.38 13.66
C GLN A 74 -1.20 -14.51 14.63
N VAL A 75 -2.10 -15.45 14.31
CA VAL A 75 -2.75 -16.22 15.34
C VAL A 75 -1.58 -16.60 16.23
N LYS A 76 -1.46 -15.92 17.38
CA LYS A 76 -0.72 -16.44 18.51
C LYS A 76 -1.49 -17.68 18.90
N THR A 77 -1.38 -18.72 18.08
CA THR A 77 -1.70 -20.05 18.51
C THR A 77 -0.79 -20.21 19.70
N LYS A 78 -1.39 -20.23 20.89
CA LYS A 78 -0.74 -20.73 22.10
C LYS A 78 -0.44 -22.23 21.95
N TYR A 79 -0.03 -22.68 20.77
CA TYR A 79 0.66 -23.94 20.66
C TYR A 79 2.01 -23.69 21.30
N SER A 80 2.10 -24.26 22.50
CA SER A 80 3.29 -24.51 23.28
C SER A 80 4.33 -25.23 22.43
N SER A 81 4.99 -24.48 21.55
CA SER A 81 6.28 -24.84 20.98
C SER A 81 7.19 -23.67 21.27
N VAL A 82 7.31 -23.37 22.57
CA VAL A 82 8.53 -22.76 23.07
C VAL A 82 9.61 -23.74 22.68
N LYS A 83 10.48 -23.34 21.75
CA LYS A 83 11.73 -24.01 21.40
C LYS A 83 12.66 -23.91 22.63
N LYS A 84 12.25 -24.55 23.72
CA LYS A 84 13.00 -24.59 24.97
C LYS A 84 14.10 -25.61 24.74
N SER A 85 15.34 -25.17 24.91
CA SER A 85 16.49 -26.06 24.80
C SER A 85 16.34 -27.20 25.81
N MET A 86 16.68 -28.44 25.43
CA MET A 86 16.59 -29.62 26.30
C MET A 86 17.23 -29.39 27.67
N LYS A 87 18.30 -28.59 27.74
CA LYS A 87 18.95 -28.19 28.99
C LYS A 87 18.01 -27.44 29.93
N GLN A 88 17.19 -26.53 29.40
CA GLN A 88 16.23 -25.75 30.19
C GLN A 88 15.06 -26.61 30.68
N ILE A 89 14.73 -27.68 29.96
CA ILE A 89 13.68 -28.63 30.36
C ILE A 89 14.22 -29.57 31.45
N ASP A 90 15.45 -30.07 31.29
CA ASP A 90 16.13 -30.87 32.32
C ASP A 90 16.29 -30.09 33.63
N ASP A 91 16.70 -28.82 33.57
CA ASP A 91 16.85 -27.94 34.73
C ASP A 91 15.50 -27.69 35.44
N GLU A 92 14.39 -27.61 34.69
CA GLU A 92 13.05 -27.44 35.27
C GLU A 92 12.49 -28.72 35.88
N ILE A 93 12.79 -29.88 35.31
CA ILE A 93 12.44 -31.18 35.90
C ILE A 93 13.19 -31.37 37.21
N GLU A 94 14.47 -30.98 37.26
CA GLU A 94 15.29 -31.07 38.46
C GLU A 94 14.85 -30.06 39.54
N LYS A 95 14.39 -28.87 39.13
CA LYS A 95 13.89 -27.84 40.05
C LYS A 95 12.54 -28.17 40.67
N ASN A 96 11.70 -28.97 40.00
CA ASN A 96 10.38 -29.40 40.50
C ASN A 96 10.39 -30.84 41.01
N HIS A 97 11.52 -31.31 41.57
CA HIS A 97 11.74 -32.68 42.02
C HIS A 97 10.69 -33.20 43.02
N ASP A 98 10.04 -32.32 43.76
CA ASP A 98 9.02 -32.69 44.76
C ASP A 98 7.68 -33.12 44.14
N SER A 99 7.48 -32.85 42.84
CA SER A 99 6.22 -33.10 42.13
C SER A 99 6.22 -34.38 41.29
N PHE A 100 7.35 -35.10 41.23
CA PHE A 100 7.50 -36.30 40.41
C PHE A 100 8.14 -37.43 41.20
N THR A 101 7.61 -38.63 41.06
CA THR A 101 8.29 -39.84 41.53
C THR A 101 9.52 -40.13 40.66
N VAL A 102 10.47 -40.89 41.19
CA VAL A 102 11.70 -41.26 40.48
C VAL A 102 11.38 -41.96 39.14
N GLU A 103 10.35 -42.81 39.14
CA GLU A 103 9.90 -43.54 37.95
C GLU A 103 9.28 -42.62 36.89
N GLU A 104 8.44 -41.66 37.30
CA GLU A 104 7.83 -40.69 36.40
C GLU A 104 8.88 -39.78 35.76
N LYS A 105 9.91 -39.40 36.52
CA LYS A 105 11.04 -38.59 36.04
C LYS A 105 11.82 -39.32 34.94
N GLU A 106 12.08 -40.61 35.11
CA GLU A 106 12.79 -41.42 34.10
C GLU A 106 11.96 -41.62 32.83
N LEU A 107 10.66 -41.87 32.97
CA LEU A 107 9.73 -41.97 31.85
C LEU A 107 9.66 -40.66 31.05
N LEU A 108 9.56 -39.52 31.74
CA LEU A 108 9.51 -38.20 31.11
C LEU A 108 10.81 -37.92 30.32
N LYS A 109 11.98 -38.18 30.93
CA LYS A 109 13.28 -38.03 30.24
C LYS A 109 13.39 -38.94 29.01
N LYS A 110 12.85 -40.16 29.06
CA LYS A 110 12.86 -41.09 27.93
C LYS A 110 11.96 -40.64 26.78
N VAL A 111 10.76 -40.13 27.08
CA VAL A 111 9.83 -39.60 26.08
C VAL A 111 10.42 -38.36 25.39
N LEU A 112 11.02 -37.46 26.15
CA LEU A 112 11.63 -36.23 25.61
C LEU A 112 12.81 -36.54 24.68
N LYS A 113 13.71 -37.46 25.07
CA LYS A 113 14.83 -37.90 24.20
C LYS A 113 14.35 -38.56 22.92
N LYS A 114 13.25 -39.33 22.97
CA LYS A 114 12.68 -39.97 21.78
C LYS A 114 12.12 -38.95 20.80
N ALA A 115 11.47 -37.90 21.30
CA ALA A 115 10.89 -36.82 20.49
C ALA A 115 11.96 -35.97 19.77
N GLU A 116 13.19 -35.91 20.30
CA GLU A 116 14.31 -35.18 19.68
C GLU A 116 15.01 -35.97 18.55
N SER A 117 14.83 -37.30 18.50
CA SER A 117 15.44 -38.17 17.48
C SER A 117 14.65 -38.28 16.16
N TYR A 118 13.49 -37.61 16.07
CA TYR A 118 12.65 -37.50 14.87
C TYR A 118 12.75 -36.08 14.29
#